data_AF-A0A2E0NA73-F1
#
_entry.id   AF-A0A2E0NA73-F1
#
_cell.length_a   1.000
_cell.length_b   1.000
_cell.length_c   1.000
_cell.angle_alpha   90.00
_cell.angle_beta   90.00
_cell.angle_gamma   90.00
#
_symmetry.space_group_name_H-M   'P 1'
#
loop_
_entity.id
_entity.type
_entity.pdbx_description
1 polymer ?
#
loop_
_entity_poly.entity_id
_entity_poly.type
_entity_poly.pdbx_seq_one_letter_code
_entity_poly.pdbx_strand_id
1 'polypeptide(L)'
;MGDDKLGTMILSSNNLNSSLVMPEIPIRPNPSIPRTIGIFLILGSLVVIFDGGGSLATHFSELSEAGAANQVELMKMLGVDISVEEMIQWDSEFKNSNYHLITGLIKVSAGILLFIGGVQLLLKKYLGGIFSLSGGGLWFLSQVISIYWATIIEDRIGISLATQWDLAATAMCFICNLFCLILPLIPMFGPAGRAALTPPLNPKIAIFSEEE
;
A
#
# COMPACT_ATOMS: atom_id res chain seq x y z
N MET A 1 -21.42 68.72 13.93
CA MET A 1 -20.25 68.18 14.64
C MET A 1 -20.77 67.25 15.71
N GLY A 2 -20.63 65.95 15.48
CA GLY A 2 -21.17 64.87 16.29
C GLY A 2 -20.49 63.60 15.82
N ASP A 3 -19.17 63.61 15.99
CA ASP A 3 -18.25 62.58 15.55
C ASP A 3 -18.41 61.32 16.43
N ASP A 4 -18.15 60.18 15.78
CA ASP A 4 -17.65 58.93 16.35
C ASP A 4 -18.61 57.99 17.10
N LYS A 5 -19.41 57.25 16.33
CA LYS A 5 -19.77 55.85 16.66
C LYS A 5 -18.60 54.94 16.30
N LEU A 6 -17.55 54.94 17.11
CA LEU A 6 -16.50 53.94 17.09
C LEU A 6 -16.86 52.83 18.07
N GLY A 7 -17.11 51.64 17.52
CA GLY A 7 -17.47 50.44 18.27
C GLY A 7 -16.36 50.04 19.24
N THR A 8 -16.56 50.36 20.51
CA THR A 8 -15.81 49.77 21.62
C THR A 8 -16.39 48.40 21.93
N MET A 9 -15.76 47.35 21.38
CA MET A 9 -15.92 46.00 21.89
C MET A 9 -15.23 45.97 23.27
N ILE A 10 -15.99 46.22 24.33
CA ILE A 10 -15.52 46.08 25.71
C ILE A 10 -15.40 44.57 25.96
N LEU A 11 -14.19 44.03 25.83
CA LEU A 11 -13.83 42.76 26.44
C LEU A 11 -13.83 42.98 27.95
N SER A 12 -14.99 42.77 28.57
CA SER A 12 -15.16 42.81 30.01
C SER A 12 -14.26 41.75 30.63
N SER A 13 -13.20 42.21 31.32
CA SER A 13 -12.19 41.41 31.99
C SER A 13 -12.75 40.51 33.11
N ASN A 14 -14.04 40.62 33.41
CA ASN A 14 -14.72 39.84 34.44
C ASN A 14 -15.12 38.42 33.99
N ASN A 15 -14.99 38.08 32.70
CA ASN A 15 -15.26 36.73 32.16
C ASN A 15 -14.00 35.96 31.74
N LEU A 16 -12.79 36.38 32.15
CA LEU A 16 -11.54 35.68 31.85
C LEU A 16 -11.29 34.43 32.73
N ASN A 17 -12.20 34.11 33.66
CA ASN A 17 -12.10 32.94 34.54
C ASN A 17 -12.88 31.71 34.05
N SER A 18 -13.61 31.79 32.93
CA SER A 18 -13.98 30.59 32.20
C SER A 18 -12.77 30.17 31.39
N SER A 19 -12.20 29.01 31.72
CA SER A 19 -11.23 28.26 30.92
C SER A 19 -11.20 28.74 29.46
N LEU A 20 -10.05 29.26 29.02
CA LEU A 20 -9.75 29.55 27.61
C LEU A 20 -9.81 28.23 26.83
N VAL A 21 -11.03 27.75 26.57
CA VAL A 21 -11.29 26.64 25.66
C VAL A 21 -11.21 27.28 24.28
N MET A 22 -10.12 27.00 23.57
CA MET A 22 -10.01 27.37 22.17
C MET A 22 -11.20 26.75 21.42
N PRO A 23 -12.02 27.53 20.69
CA PRO A 23 -13.11 26.97 19.91
C PRO A 23 -12.54 25.94 18.93
N GLU A 24 -13.07 24.71 18.97
CA GLU A 24 -12.66 23.66 18.04
C GLU A 24 -12.99 24.11 16.61
N ILE A 25 -11.95 24.27 15.79
CA ILE A 25 -12.14 24.62 14.38
C ILE A 25 -12.85 23.43 13.70
N PRO A 26 -14.06 23.61 13.14
CA PRO A 26 -14.79 22.52 12.52
C PRO A 26 -14.03 22.02 11.30
N ILE A 27 -13.52 20.79 11.39
CA ILE A 27 -12.80 20.15 10.29
C ILE A 27 -13.82 19.79 9.21
N ARG A 28 -13.74 20.46 8.06
CA ARG A 28 -14.59 20.13 6.90
C ARG A 28 -14.19 18.76 6.35
N PRO A 29 -15.13 17.80 6.25
CA PRO A 29 -14.84 16.49 5.67
C PRO A 29 -14.50 16.67 4.19
N ASN A 30 -13.35 16.13 3.76
CA ASN A 30 -12.97 16.12 2.35
C ASN A 30 -13.15 14.70 1.78
N PRO A 31 -14.29 14.41 1.13
CA PRO A 31 -14.58 13.08 0.59
C PRO A 31 -13.70 12.69 -0.60
N SER A 32 -12.99 13.64 -1.21
CA SER A 32 -12.12 13.38 -2.35
C SER A 32 -10.85 12.63 -1.94
N ILE A 33 -10.36 12.85 -0.72
CA ILE A 33 -9.14 12.20 -0.20
C ILE A 33 -9.27 10.67 -0.18
N PRO A 34 -10.24 10.06 0.54
CA PRO A 34 -10.37 8.59 0.54
C PRO A 34 -10.72 8.03 -0.84
N ARG A 35 -11.40 8.82 -1.70
CA ARG A 35 -11.75 8.39 -3.06
C ARG A 35 -10.51 8.24 -3.95
N THR A 36 -9.64 9.25 -3.99
CA THR A 36 -8.41 9.21 -4.78
C THR A 36 -7.47 8.10 -4.30
N ILE A 37 -7.35 7.94 -2.98
CA ILE A 37 -6.53 6.88 -2.38
C ILE A 37 -7.08 5.49 -2.71
N GLY A 38 -8.40 5.32 -2.67
CA GLY A 38 -9.05 4.07 -3.09
C GLY A 38 -8.72 3.69 -4.54
N ILE A 39 -8.69 4.66 -5.47
CA ILE A 39 -8.33 4.41 -6.88
C ILE A 39 -6.88 3.92 -6.99
N PHE A 40 -5.93 4.58 -6.31
CA PHE A 40 -4.53 4.17 -6.33
C PHE A 40 -4.32 2.77 -5.74
N LEU A 41 -5.05 2.42 -4.68
CA LEU A 41 -5.01 1.09 -4.09
C LEU A 41 -5.58 0.01 -5.01
N ILE A 42 -6.64 0.32 -5.76
CA ILE A 42 -7.19 -0.61 -6.76
C ILE A 42 -6.17 -0.84 -7.88
N LEU A 43 -5.58 0.22 -8.43
CA LEU A 43 -4.57 0.09 -9.48
C LEU A 43 -3.33 -0.68 -8.99
N GLY A 44 -2.84 -0.36 -7.79
CA GLY A 44 -1.74 -1.08 -7.15
C GLY A 44 -2.07 -2.57 -6.95
N SER A 45 -3.26 -2.87 -6.42
CA SER A 45 -3.70 -4.25 -6.19
C SER A 45 -3.73 -5.10 -7.45
N LEU A 46 -4.06 -4.51 -8.60
CA LEU A 46 -4.08 -5.22 -9.87
C LEU A 46 -2.68 -5.68 -10.29
N VAL A 47 -1.67 -4.82 -10.08
CA VAL A 47 -0.26 -5.13 -10.33
C VAL A 47 0.20 -6.25 -9.39
N VAL A 48 -0.16 -6.18 -8.10
CA VAL A 48 0.21 -7.24 -7.13
C VAL A 48 -0.41 -8.59 -7.49
N ILE A 49 -1.68 -8.60 -7.88
CA ILE A 49 -2.37 -9.82 -8.30
C ILE A 49 -1.73 -10.38 -9.57
N PHE A 50 -1.37 -9.52 -10.52
CA PHE A 50 -0.68 -9.95 -11.74
C PHE A 50 0.68 -10.57 -11.44
N ASP A 51 1.50 -9.94 -10.59
CA ASP A 51 2.79 -10.47 -10.15
C ASP A 51 2.67 -11.80 -9.37
N GLY A 52 1.69 -11.88 -8.46
CA GLY A 52 1.38 -13.11 -7.72
C GLY A 52 0.87 -14.23 -8.63
N GLY A 53 0.05 -13.89 -9.62
CA GLY A 53 -0.43 -14.82 -10.65
C GLY A 53 0.70 -15.33 -11.55
N GLY A 54 1.64 -14.47 -11.93
CA GLY A 54 2.84 -14.86 -12.66
C GLY A 54 3.72 -15.82 -11.86
N SER A 55 3.92 -15.53 -10.57
CA SER A 55 4.66 -16.41 -9.65
C SER A 55 3.98 -17.78 -9.50
N LEU A 56 2.64 -17.82 -9.52
CA LEU A 56 1.91 -19.07 -9.43
C LEU A 56 1.96 -19.85 -10.75
N ALA A 57 1.87 -19.15 -11.89
CA ALA A 57 2.00 -19.74 -13.20
C ALA A 57 3.38 -20.40 -13.38
N THR A 58 4.46 -19.76 -12.93
CA THR A 58 5.81 -20.32 -13.02
C THR A 58 5.98 -21.59 -12.20
N HIS A 59 5.26 -21.75 -11.08
CA HIS A 59 5.27 -22.99 -10.30
C HIS A 59 4.64 -24.16 -11.07
N PHE A 60 3.51 -23.93 -11.73
CA PHE A 60 2.76 -24.97 -12.45
C PHE A 60 3.27 -25.24 -13.88
N SER A 61 3.96 -24.28 -14.51
CA SER A 61 4.55 -24.46 -15.83
C SER A 61 5.97 -25.00 -15.72
N GLU A 62 6.26 -26.15 -16.36
CA GLU A 62 7.63 -26.60 -16.54
C GLU A 62 8.39 -25.65 -17.47
N LEU A 63 9.60 -25.25 -17.07
CA LEU A 63 10.44 -24.38 -17.87
C LEU A 63 11.06 -25.22 -19.01
N SER A 64 10.55 -25.03 -20.23
CA SER A 64 11.13 -25.66 -21.43
C SER A 64 12.55 -25.15 -21.68
N GLU A 65 13.43 -25.98 -22.24
CA GLU A 65 14.78 -25.60 -22.66
C GLU A 65 14.80 -24.33 -23.53
N ALA A 66 13.82 -24.15 -24.42
CA ALA A 66 13.71 -22.95 -25.25
C ALA A 66 13.37 -21.69 -24.41
N GLY A 67 12.58 -21.85 -23.35
CA GLY A 67 12.25 -20.77 -22.40
C GLY A 67 13.44 -20.41 -21.51
N ALA A 68 14.17 -21.42 -21.04
CA ALA A 68 15.41 -21.25 -20.29
C ALA A 68 16.50 -20.57 -21.13
N ALA A 69 16.65 -20.95 -22.42
CA ALA A 69 17.60 -20.31 -23.33
C ALA A 69 17.32 -18.80 -23.51
N ASN A 70 16.04 -18.41 -23.66
CA ASN A 70 15.67 -17.00 -23.74
C ASN A 70 15.99 -16.25 -22.44
N GLN A 71 15.72 -16.86 -21.27
CA GLN A 71 16.04 -16.25 -19.98
C GLN A 71 17.55 -16.12 -19.77
N VAL A 72 18.33 -17.12 -20.18
CA VAL A 72 19.80 -17.07 -20.14
C VAL A 72 20.33 -15.99 -21.08
N GLU A 73 19.78 -15.83 -22.28
CA GLU A 73 20.18 -14.74 -23.18
C GLU A 73 19.93 -13.36 -22.55
N LEU A 74 18.76 -13.18 -21.93
CA LEU A 74 18.43 -11.98 -21.13
C LEU A 74 19.43 -11.77 -20.00
N MET A 75 19.74 -12.80 -19.22
CA MET A 75 20.70 -12.72 -18.10
C MET A 75 22.12 -12.40 -18.58
N LYS A 76 22.53 -12.94 -19.73
CA LYS A 76 23.81 -12.62 -20.38
C LYS A 76 23.89 -11.16 -20.82
N MET A 77 22.80 -10.59 -21.34
CA MET A 77 22.73 -9.15 -21.64
C MET A 77 22.87 -8.29 -20.37
N LEU A 78 22.45 -8.81 -19.21
CA LEU A 78 22.56 -8.14 -17.91
C LEU A 78 23.92 -8.36 -17.22
N GLY A 79 24.82 -9.12 -17.85
CA GLY A 79 26.19 -9.37 -17.39
C GLY A 79 26.37 -10.63 -16.53
N VAL A 80 25.40 -11.55 -16.52
CA VAL A 80 25.50 -12.83 -15.80
C VAL A 80 25.74 -13.94 -16.81
N ASP A 81 26.89 -14.61 -16.69
CA ASP A 81 27.19 -15.77 -17.51
C ASP A 81 26.72 -17.03 -16.78
N ILE A 82 25.54 -17.51 -17.17
CA ILE A 82 24.91 -18.73 -16.65
C ILE A 82 24.61 -19.67 -17.83
N SER A 83 24.73 -20.96 -17.58
CA SER A 83 24.35 -22.00 -18.54
C SER A 83 22.84 -22.30 -18.50
N VAL A 84 22.32 -22.92 -19.57
CA VAL A 84 20.89 -23.28 -19.64
C VAL A 84 20.57 -24.35 -18.59
N GLU A 85 21.51 -25.25 -18.35
CA GLU A 85 21.42 -26.32 -17.35
C GLU A 85 21.35 -25.75 -15.93
N GLU A 86 22.17 -24.75 -15.61
CA GLU A 86 22.14 -24.06 -14.31
C GLU A 86 20.82 -23.30 -14.09
N MET A 87 20.25 -22.68 -15.13
CA MET A 87 18.95 -22.00 -15.05
C MET A 87 17.81 -22.98 -14.75
N ILE A 88 17.81 -24.15 -15.39
CA ILE A 88 16.81 -25.21 -15.16
C ILE A 88 16.97 -25.80 -13.76
N GLN A 89 18.22 -26.04 -13.32
CA GLN A 89 18.50 -26.52 -11.97
C GLN A 89 18.00 -25.52 -10.92
N TRP A 90 18.24 -24.23 -11.13
CA TRP A 90 17.76 -23.15 -10.27
C TRP A 90 16.22 -23.17 -10.16
N ASP A 91 15.50 -23.16 -11.28
CA ASP A 91 14.02 -23.21 -11.28
C ASP A 91 13.48 -24.47 -10.58
N SER A 92 14.14 -25.62 -10.78
CA SER A 92 13.74 -26.88 -10.13
C SER A 92 13.88 -26.85 -8.60
N GLU A 93 14.93 -26.25 -8.06
CA GLU A 93 15.15 -26.17 -6.60
C GLU A 93 14.17 -25.19 -5.93
N PHE A 94 13.82 -24.10 -6.61
CA PHE A 94 12.78 -23.17 -6.17
C PHE A 94 11.38 -23.81 -6.20
N LYS A 95 11.10 -24.66 -7.19
CA LYS A 95 9.86 -25.47 -7.25
C LYS A 95 9.81 -26.52 -6.16
N ASN A 96 10.89 -27.27 -5.94
CA ASN A 96 11.00 -28.28 -4.89
C ASN A 96 10.80 -27.68 -3.50
N SER A 97 11.27 -26.44 -3.30
CA SER A 97 11.07 -25.69 -2.05
C SER A 97 9.67 -25.09 -1.92
N ASN A 98 8.78 -25.27 -2.91
CA ASN A 98 7.45 -24.65 -2.99
C ASN A 98 7.46 -23.12 -2.87
N TYR A 99 8.59 -22.49 -3.20
CA TYR A 99 8.79 -21.06 -3.04
C TYR A 99 7.76 -20.27 -3.85
N HIS A 100 7.66 -20.57 -5.15
CA HIS A 100 6.75 -19.88 -6.08
C HIS A 100 5.27 -20.07 -5.71
N LEU A 101 4.89 -21.23 -5.17
CA LEU A 101 3.53 -21.52 -4.75
C LEU A 101 3.13 -20.68 -3.52
N ILE A 102 3.94 -20.72 -2.47
CA ILE A 102 3.64 -20.02 -1.21
C ILE A 102 3.69 -18.51 -1.43
N THR A 103 4.72 -18.01 -2.11
CA THR A 103 4.85 -16.57 -2.39
C THR A 103 3.75 -16.07 -3.32
N GLY A 104 3.37 -16.84 -4.35
CA GLY A 104 2.25 -16.52 -5.22
C GLY A 104 0.92 -16.42 -4.48
N LEU A 105 0.59 -17.41 -3.63
CA LEU A 105 -0.63 -17.40 -2.82
C LEU A 105 -0.71 -16.22 -1.86
N ILE A 106 0.40 -15.87 -1.20
CA ILE A 106 0.44 -14.73 -0.29
C ILE A 106 0.27 -13.42 -1.07
N LYS A 107 0.94 -13.25 -2.21
CA LYS A 107 0.78 -12.06 -3.06
C LYS A 107 -0.65 -11.90 -3.57
N VAL A 108 -1.26 -12.97 -4.07
CA VAL A 108 -2.66 -12.93 -4.56
C VAL A 108 -3.63 -12.62 -3.42
N SER A 109 -3.48 -13.26 -2.26
CA SER A 109 -4.35 -12.98 -1.12
C SER A 109 -4.19 -11.54 -0.62
N ALA A 110 -2.95 -11.04 -0.49
CA ALA A 110 -2.69 -9.65 -0.14
C ALA A 110 -3.28 -8.66 -1.16
N GLY A 111 -3.14 -8.96 -2.45
CA GLY A 111 -3.75 -8.19 -3.54
C GLY A 111 -5.27 -8.12 -3.44
N ILE A 112 -5.94 -9.23 -3.12
CA ILE A 112 -7.40 -9.27 -2.91
C ILE A 112 -7.80 -8.41 -1.70
N LEU A 113 -7.06 -8.48 -0.59
CA LEU A 113 -7.33 -7.62 0.57
C LEU A 113 -7.17 -6.13 0.22
N LEU A 114 -6.12 -5.78 -0.52
CA LEU A 114 -5.90 -4.40 -0.98
C LEU A 114 -7.02 -3.93 -1.91
N PHE A 115 -7.49 -4.79 -2.82
CA PHE A 115 -8.61 -4.50 -3.71
C PHE A 115 -9.91 -4.23 -2.94
N ILE A 116 -10.26 -5.13 -2.00
CA ILE A 116 -11.44 -4.98 -1.14
C ILE A 116 -11.33 -3.69 -0.30
N GLY A 117 -10.15 -3.43 0.27
CA GLY A 117 -9.90 -2.21 1.04
C GLY A 117 -10.03 -0.93 0.19
N GLY A 118 -9.49 -0.94 -1.03
CA GLY A 118 -9.62 0.15 -2.00
C GLY A 118 -11.07 0.44 -2.38
N VAL A 119 -11.86 -0.60 -2.67
CA VAL A 119 -13.31 -0.46 -2.93
C VAL A 119 -14.06 0.08 -1.72
N GLN A 120 -13.75 -0.41 -0.51
CA GLN A 120 -14.38 0.09 0.71
C GLN A 120 -14.01 1.55 1.03
N LEU A 121 -12.80 1.99 0.68
CA LEU A 121 -12.38 3.40 0.76
C LEU A 121 -13.15 4.29 -0.21
N LEU A 122 -13.47 3.81 -1.43
CA LEU A 122 -14.39 4.52 -2.34
C LEU A 122 -15.79 4.68 -1.74
N LEU A 123 -16.25 3.68 -0.99
CA LEU A 123 -17.52 3.70 -0.26
C LEU A 123 -17.44 4.49 1.05
N LYS A 124 -16.31 5.15 1.33
CA LYS A 124 -16.06 5.96 2.53
C LYS A 124 -16.26 5.19 3.84
N LYS A 125 -15.96 3.89 3.85
CA LYS A 125 -16.07 3.06 5.05
C LYS A 125 -14.72 3.02 5.77
N TYR A 126 -14.72 3.24 7.08
CA TYR A 126 -13.53 3.11 7.94
C TYR A 126 -12.89 1.71 7.85
N LEU A 127 -13.70 0.66 7.67
CA LEU A 127 -13.24 -0.71 7.48
C LEU A 127 -12.26 -0.85 6.29
N GLY A 128 -12.43 -0.04 5.24
CA GLY A 128 -11.54 -0.06 4.08
C GLY A 128 -10.08 0.28 4.43
N GLY A 129 -9.88 1.23 5.36
CA GLY A 129 -8.53 1.56 5.85
C GLY A 129 -7.87 0.39 6.57
N ILE A 130 -8.63 -0.37 7.38
CA ILE A 130 -8.13 -1.54 8.10
C ILE A 130 -7.75 -2.67 7.13
N PHE A 131 -8.62 -2.98 6.17
CA PHE A 131 -8.35 -4.02 5.17
C PHE A 131 -7.17 -3.67 4.26
N SER A 132 -7.05 -2.40 3.87
CA SER A 132 -5.90 -1.94 3.08
C SER A 132 -4.60 -1.98 3.89
N LEU A 133 -4.64 -1.63 5.18
CA LEU A 133 -3.45 -1.71 6.05
C LEU A 133 -3.02 -3.16 6.29
N SER A 134 -3.96 -4.07 6.52
CA SER A 134 -3.64 -5.50 6.70
C SER A 134 -3.11 -6.13 5.41
N GLY A 135 -3.72 -5.81 4.26
CA GLY A 135 -3.23 -6.28 2.95
C GLY A 135 -1.84 -5.76 2.61
N GLY A 136 -1.59 -4.46 2.79
CA GLY A 136 -0.28 -3.84 2.57
C GLY A 136 0.79 -4.37 3.53
N GLY A 137 0.43 -4.55 4.80
CA GLY A 137 1.33 -5.15 5.81
C GLY A 137 1.67 -6.60 5.51
N LEU A 138 0.69 -7.42 5.11
CA LEU A 138 0.91 -8.81 4.72
C LEU A 138 1.85 -8.91 3.51
N TRP A 139 1.63 -8.07 2.50
CA TRP A 139 2.47 -8.03 1.31
C TRP A 139 3.91 -7.62 1.64
N PHE A 140 4.08 -6.56 2.43
CA PHE A 140 5.40 -6.09 2.85
C PHE A 140 6.17 -7.16 3.65
N LEU A 141 5.52 -7.79 4.64
CA LEU A 141 6.13 -8.83 5.45
C LEU A 141 6.49 -10.06 4.61
N SER A 142 5.60 -10.44 3.68
CA SER A 142 5.87 -11.52 2.73
C SER A 142 7.12 -11.24 1.91
N GLN A 143 7.31 -10.02 1.42
CA GLN A 143 8.46 -9.68 0.60
C GLN A 143 9.79 -9.87 1.35
N VAL A 144 9.84 -9.45 2.63
CA VAL A 144 11.03 -9.63 3.48
C VAL A 144 11.33 -11.11 3.69
N ILE A 145 10.31 -11.92 3.98
CA ILE A 145 10.45 -13.36 4.17
C ILE A 145 10.89 -14.03 2.86
N SER A 146 10.31 -13.64 1.72
CA SER A 146 10.63 -14.16 0.40
C SER A 146 12.08 -13.91 0.01
N ILE A 147 12.64 -12.74 0.33
CA ILE A 147 14.04 -12.44 0.04
C ILE A 147 14.96 -13.28 0.92
N TYR A 148 14.68 -13.34 2.23
CA TYR A 148 15.46 -14.17 3.14
C TYR A 148 15.44 -15.65 2.70
N TRP A 149 14.28 -16.17 2.31
CA TRP A 149 14.16 -17.55 1.87
C TRP A 149 14.86 -17.80 0.53
N ALA A 150 14.80 -16.86 -0.42
CA ALA A 150 15.54 -16.95 -1.68
C ALA A 150 17.06 -17.02 -1.42
N THR A 151 17.60 -16.19 -0.51
CA THR A 151 19.03 -16.23 -0.18
C THR A 151 19.49 -17.57 0.41
N ILE A 152 18.64 -18.25 1.19
CA ILE A 152 18.94 -19.58 1.73
C ILE A 152 18.99 -20.64 0.62
N ILE A 153 18.06 -20.55 -0.34
CA ILE A 153 18.02 -21.49 -1.48
C ILE A 153 19.26 -21.28 -2.35
N GLU A 154 19.60 -20.02 -2.65
CA GLU A 154 20.78 -19.67 -3.45
C GLU A 154 22.11 -20.10 -2.80
N ASP A 155 22.26 -19.90 -1.49
CA ASP A 155 23.44 -20.35 -0.74
C ASP A 155 23.61 -21.87 -0.77
N ARG A 156 22.49 -22.62 -0.81
CA ARG A 156 22.49 -24.09 -0.90
C ARG A 156 22.94 -24.61 -2.26
N ILE A 157 22.61 -23.91 -3.35
CA ILE A 157 22.94 -24.30 -4.72
C ILE A 157 24.26 -23.69 -5.22
N GLY A 158 24.80 -22.67 -4.54
CA GLY A 158 26.04 -21.99 -4.92
C GLY A 158 25.93 -21.15 -6.20
N ILE A 159 24.72 -20.97 -6.72
CA ILE A 159 24.40 -20.17 -7.91
C ILE A 159 23.66 -18.94 -7.41
N SER A 160 24.27 -17.76 -7.54
CA SER A 160 23.60 -16.49 -7.27
C SER A 160 23.33 -15.76 -8.58
N LEU A 161 22.05 -15.53 -8.86
CA LEU A 161 21.57 -14.71 -9.98
C LEU A 161 21.44 -13.22 -9.59
N ALA A 162 21.98 -12.83 -8.42
CA ALA A 162 21.89 -11.48 -7.90
C ALA A 162 22.64 -10.50 -8.81
N THR A 163 21.88 -9.78 -9.64
CA THR A 163 22.40 -8.71 -10.48
C THR A 163 22.09 -7.34 -9.88
N GLN A 164 22.84 -6.34 -10.32
CA GLN A 164 22.49 -4.93 -10.12
C GLN A 164 21.07 -4.57 -10.59
N TRP A 165 20.54 -5.29 -11.60
CA TRP A 165 19.18 -5.12 -12.10
C TRP A 165 18.13 -5.77 -11.20
N ASP A 166 18.44 -6.94 -10.64
CA ASP A 166 17.60 -7.62 -9.66
C ASP A 166 17.46 -6.82 -8.36
N LEU A 167 18.56 -6.19 -7.91
CA LEU A 167 18.53 -5.27 -6.78
C LEU A 167 17.62 -4.07 -7.06
N ALA A 168 17.68 -3.50 -8.28
CA ALA A 168 16.83 -2.38 -8.67
C ALA A 168 15.36 -2.78 -8.76
N ALA A 169 15.04 -3.94 -9.33
CA ALA A 169 13.69 -4.48 -9.40
C ALA A 169 13.11 -4.72 -8.00
N THR A 170 13.89 -5.35 -7.12
CA THR A 170 13.52 -5.58 -5.72
C THR A 170 13.30 -4.27 -4.96
N ALA A 171 14.16 -3.26 -5.16
CA ALA A 171 14.00 -1.95 -4.55
C ALA A 171 12.72 -1.24 -5.02
N MET A 172 12.39 -1.30 -6.32
CA MET A 172 11.15 -0.74 -6.86
C MET A 172 9.91 -1.42 -6.26
N CYS A 173 9.93 -2.75 -6.12
CA CYS A 173 8.86 -3.48 -5.44
C CYS A 173 8.71 -3.04 -3.97
N PHE A 174 9.81 -2.84 -3.24
CA PHE A 174 9.76 -2.33 -1.87
C PHE A 174 9.11 -0.94 -1.75
N ILE A 175 9.46 -0.02 -2.66
CA ILE A 175 8.87 1.32 -2.68
C ILE A 175 7.36 1.24 -2.97
N CYS A 176 6.96 0.38 -3.91
CA CYS A 176 5.55 0.13 -4.22
C CYS A 176 4.80 -0.44 -3.01
N ASN A 177 5.38 -1.42 -2.31
CA ASN A 177 4.80 -2.02 -1.10
C ASN A 177 4.60 -0.97 -0.01
N LEU A 178 5.63 -0.15 0.22
CA LEU A 178 5.58 0.91 1.22
C LEU A 178 4.50 1.94 0.87
N PHE A 179 4.36 2.28 -0.42
CA PHE A 179 3.32 3.19 -0.88
C PHE A 179 1.92 2.62 -0.63
N CYS A 180 1.67 1.34 -0.94
CA CYS A 180 0.40 0.67 -0.65
C CYS A 180 0.08 0.58 0.85
N LEU A 181 1.11 0.60 1.71
CA LEU A 181 0.96 0.60 3.17
C LEU A 181 0.69 2.00 3.76
N ILE A 182 1.36 3.03 3.24
CA ILE A 182 1.26 4.42 3.75
C ILE A 182 -0.01 5.12 3.26
N LEU A 183 -0.43 4.87 2.01
CA LEU A 183 -1.62 5.49 1.43
C LEU A 183 -2.89 5.40 2.30
N PRO A 184 -3.30 4.22 2.81
CA PRO A 184 -4.49 4.10 3.66
C PRO A 184 -4.31 4.74 5.05
N LEU A 185 -3.08 5.04 5.46
CA LEU A 185 -2.80 5.75 6.71
C LEU A 185 -3.21 7.23 6.64
N ILE A 186 -3.05 7.87 5.47
CA ILE A 186 -3.37 9.29 5.27
C ILE A 186 -4.82 9.63 5.65
N PRO A 187 -5.86 8.94 5.14
CA PRO A 187 -7.24 9.24 5.49
C PRO A 187 -7.59 8.76 6.91
N MET A 188 -6.82 7.85 7.50
CA MET A 188 -7.02 7.37 8.87
C MET A 188 -6.43 8.29 9.93
N PHE A 189 -5.34 9.01 9.66
CA PHE A 189 -4.71 9.93 10.61
C PHE A 189 -5.05 11.40 10.34
N GLY A 190 -5.31 11.76 9.08
CA GLY A 190 -5.71 13.11 8.71
C GLY A 190 -7.09 13.47 9.27
N PRO A 191 -7.25 14.55 10.05
CA PRO A 191 -8.53 14.92 10.65
C PRO A 191 -9.66 15.06 9.60
N ALA A 192 -9.34 15.65 8.44
CA ALA A 192 -10.30 15.81 7.33
C ALA A 192 -10.66 14.50 6.61
N GLY A 193 -9.74 13.52 6.61
CA GLY A 193 -9.97 12.19 6.07
C GLY A 193 -10.79 11.32 7.02
N ARG A 194 -10.49 11.37 8.32
CA ARG A 194 -11.25 10.67 9.36
C ARG A 194 -12.70 11.14 9.41
N ALA A 195 -12.92 12.45 9.37
CA ALA A 195 -14.26 13.04 9.32
C ALA A 195 -15.07 12.59 8.08
N ALA A 196 -14.39 12.24 6.98
CA ALA A 196 -15.04 11.70 5.78
C ALA A 196 -15.32 10.19 5.86
N LEU A 197 -14.59 9.42 6.69
CA LEU A 197 -14.74 7.97 6.87
C LEU A 197 -15.71 7.58 7.99
N THR A 198 -15.89 8.45 8.98
CA THR A 198 -16.86 8.32 10.07
C THR A 198 -17.74 9.57 10.09
N PRO A 199 -18.78 9.65 9.25
CA PRO A 199 -19.72 10.77 9.34
C PRO A 199 -20.39 10.77 10.72
N PRO A 200 -20.47 11.92 11.42
CA PRO A 200 -21.16 11.98 12.71
C PRO A 200 -22.62 11.59 12.52
N LEU A 201 -23.13 10.74 13.43
CA LEU A 201 -24.47 10.15 13.41
C LEU A 201 -25.63 11.15 13.51
N ASN A 202 -25.36 12.45 13.66
CA ASN A 202 -26.37 13.46 13.89
C ASN A 202 -26.25 14.63 12.89
N PRO A 203 -27.05 14.64 11.81
CA PRO A 203 -27.06 15.73 10.84
C PRO A 203 -27.61 17.06 11.39
N LYS A 204 -28.25 17.08 12.57
CA LYS A 204 -28.84 18.31 13.14
C LYS A 204 -27.83 19.28 13.78
N ILE A 205 -26.63 18.82 14.14
CA ILE A 205 -25.61 19.70 14.75
C ILE A 205 -24.85 20.49 13.68
N ALA A 206 -24.80 20.00 12.43
CA ALA A 206 -24.16 20.71 11.33
C ALA A 206 -24.98 21.90 10.81
N ILE A 207 -26.31 21.83 10.89
CA ILE A 207 -27.21 22.88 10.39
C ILE A 207 -27.30 24.05 11.38
N PHE A 208 -27.19 23.81 12.68
CA PHE A 208 -27.23 24.87 13.70
C PHE A 208 -25.99 25.79 13.70
N SER A 209 -24.94 25.46 12.95
CA SER A 209 -23.75 26.30 12.79
C SER A 209 -23.78 27.16 11.51
N GLU A 210 -24.81 27.02 10.67
CA GLU A 210 -24.96 27.84 9.44
C GLU A 210 -25.80 29.11 9.66
N GLU A 211 -26.51 29.26 10.79
CA GLU A 211 -27.46 30.37 11.03
C GLU A 211 -27.09 31.38 12.15
N GLU A 212 -25.89 31.32 12.75
CA GLU A 212 -25.40 32.37 13.68
C GLU A 212 -24.05 32.97 13.25
#